data_AF-A0A418GMX7-F1
#
_entry.id   AF-A0A418GMX7-F1
#
_cell.length_a   1.000
_cell.length_b   1.000
_cell.length_c   1.000
_cell.angle_alpha   90.00
_cell.angle_beta   90.00
_cell.angle_gamma   90.00
#
_symmetry.space_group_name_H-M   'P 1'
#
loop_
_entity.id
_entity.type
_entity.pdbx_description
1 polymer ?
#
loop_
_entity_poly.entity_id
_entity_poly.type
_entity_poly.pdbx_seq_one_letter_code
_entity_poly.pdbx_strand_id
1 'polypeptide(L)' 'MRVITLAGSPRFPSRSSSLLEYAREKLNGLDVEVYHWNLQNFVPEDLLYARFDSPALKTFTEQLQQADGLIV' A
#
# COMPACT_ATOMS: atom_id res chain seq x y z
N MET A 1 -13.51 -7.72 -6.45
CA MET A 1 -12.06 -7.91 -6.60
C MET A 1 -11.36 -6.79 -5.85
N ARG A 2 -10.27 -7.08 -5.15
CA ARG A 2 -9.53 -6.14 -4.30
C ARG A 2 -8.06 -6.10 -4.72
N VAL A 3 -7.51 -4.91 -4.88
CA VAL A 3 -6.09 -4.71 -5.21
C VAL A 3 -5.43 -3.80 -4.19
N ILE A 4 -4.20 -4.13 -3.78
CA ILE A 4 -3.34 -3.22 -3.01
C ILE A 4 -2.38 -2.51 -3.95
N THR A 5 -2.17 -1.22 -3.71
CA THR A 5 -1.05 -0.46 -4.28
C THR A 5 -0.08 -0.08 -3.15
N LEU A 6 1.23 -0.31 -3.32
CA LEU A 6 2.25 -0.05 -2.30
C LEU A 6 3.39 0.84 -2.84
N ALA A 7 3.43 2.11 -2.46
CA ALA A 7 4.52 3.01 -2.85
C ALA A 7 5.77 2.83 -1.97
N GLY A 8 6.88 2.36 -2.57
CA GLY A 8 8.16 2.13 -1.87
C GLY A 8 9.09 3.34 -1.74
N SER A 9 8.63 4.57 -2.02
CA SER A 9 9.48 5.77 -1.96
C SER A 9 9.64 6.30 -0.53
N PRO A 10 10.86 6.69 -0.10
CA PRO A 10 11.08 7.33 1.21
C PRO A 10 10.44 8.72 1.33
N ARG A 11 10.00 9.30 0.20
CA ARG A 11 9.27 10.57 0.13
C ARG A 11 7.87 10.36 -0.45
N PHE A 12 6.91 11.14 0.03
CA PHE A 12 5.56 11.23 -0.51
C PHE A 12 5.17 12.72 -0.64
N PRO A 13 4.68 13.19 -1.81
CA PRO A 13 4.51 12.43 -3.06
C PRO A 13 5.84 12.03 -3.73
N SER A 14 5.78 11.11 -4.70
CA SER A 14 6.93 10.63 -5.50
C SER A 14 6.50 10.19 -6.91
N ARG A 15 7.47 9.87 -7.78
CA ARG A 15 7.20 9.27 -9.09
C ARG A 15 6.43 7.95 -8.96
N SER A 16 6.79 7.11 -8.00
CA SER A 16 6.09 5.85 -7.72
C SER A 16 4.65 6.10 -7.27
N SER A 17 4.41 7.06 -6.35
CA SER A 17 3.03 7.34 -5.92
C SER A 17 2.17 7.90 -7.05
N SER A 18 2.75 8.65 -7.99
CA SER A 18 2.02 9.13 -9.18
C SER A 18 1.64 8.01 -10.15
N LEU A 19 2.50 7.00 -10.35
CA LEU A 19 2.16 5.83 -11.16
C LEU A 19 1.04 4.99 -10.51
N LEU A 20 1.11 4.82 -9.19
CA LEU A 20 0.11 4.08 -8.44
C LEU A 20 -1.24 4.80 -8.36
N GLU A 21 -1.24 6.14 -8.34
CA GLU A 21 -2.45 6.93 -8.44
C GLU A 21 -3.15 6.70 -9.78
N TYR A 22 -2.41 6.76 -10.89
CA TYR A 22 -2.95 6.44 -12.21
C TYR A 22 -3.49 5.01 -12.29
N ALA A 23 -2.78 4.04 -11.73
CA ALA A 23 -3.24 2.65 -11.68
C ALA A 23 -4.55 2.53 -10.87
N ARG A 24 -4.65 3.21 -9.73
CA ARG A 24 -5.85 3.27 -8.90
C ARG A 24 -7.04 3.83 -9.66
N GLU A 25 -6.88 4.97 -10.34
CA GLU A 25 -7.96 5.57 -11.14
C GLU A 25 -8.49 4.61 -12.21
N LYS A 26 -7.59 3.88 -12.90
CA LYS A 26 -7.97 2.87 -13.90
C LYS A 26 -8.72 1.69 -13.30
N LEU A 27 -8.27 1.18 -12.16
CA LEU A 27 -8.89 0.06 -11.47
C LEU A 27 -10.25 0.42 -10.87
N ASN A 28 -10.37 1.60 -10.27
CA ASN A 28 -11.65 2.11 -9.77
C ASN A 28 -12.68 2.24 -10.90
N GLY A 29 -12.26 2.66 -12.11
CA GLY A 29 -13.12 2.70 -13.30
C GLY A 29 -13.56 1.34 -13.82
N LEU A 30 -13.03 0.24 -13.28
CA LEU A 30 -13.40 -1.15 -13.56
C LEU A 30 -14.08 -1.83 -12.36
N ASP A 31 -14.60 -1.04 -11.41
CA ASP A 31 -15.22 -1.51 -10.16
C ASP A 31 -14.32 -2.42 -9.30
N VAL A 32 -13.00 -2.25 -9.41
CA VAL A 32 -12.03 -2.90 -8.53
C VAL A 32 -11.81 -2.00 -7.30
N GLU A 33 -11.95 -2.57 -6.11
CA GLU A 33 -11.68 -1.87 -4.85
C GLU A 33 -10.17 -1.79 -4.63
N VAL A 34 -9.63 -0.58 -4.42
CA VAL A 34 -8.19 -0.35 -4.28
C VAL A 34 -7.84 0.20 -2.89
N TYR A 35 -6.99 -0.54 -2.17
CA TYR A 35 -6.37 -0.07 -0.92
C TYR A 35 -4.98 0.49 -1.24
N HIS A 36 -4.74 1.75 -0.89
CA HIS A 36 -3.48 2.44 -1.18
C HIS A 36 -2.61 2.58 0.06
N TRP A 37 -1.36 2.12 -0.05
CA TRP A 37 -0.33 2.17 0.99
C TRP A 37 0.95 2.83 0.47
N ASN A 38 1.68 3.47 1.38
CA ASN A 38 3.02 4.01 1.17
C ASN A 38 3.87 3.82 2.44
N LEU A 39 5.19 4.02 2.34
CA LEU A 39 6.09 3.87 3.48
C LEU A 39 5.77 4.81 4.66
N GLN A 40 5.15 5.97 4.41
CA GLN A 40 4.77 6.95 5.44
C GLN A 40 3.53 6.50 6.25
N ASN A 41 2.86 5.41 5.86
CA ASN A 41 1.83 4.77 6.68
C ASN A 41 2.39 3.92 7.83
N PHE A 42 3.71 3.66 7.85
CA PHE A 42 4.37 2.89 8.89
C PHE A 42 5.23 3.79 9.76
N VAL A 43 5.35 3.41 11.03
CA VAL A 43 6.32 4.01 11.95
C VAL A 43 7.73 3.53 11.53
N PRO A 44 8.71 4.43 11.30
CA PRO A 44 10.02 4.04 10.78
C PRO A 44 10.77 3.02 11.65
N GLU A 45 10.73 3.17 12.98
CA GLU A 45 11.38 2.24 13.90
C GLU A 45 10.75 0.84 13.88
N ASP A 46 9.45 0.74 13.57
CA ASP A 46 8.78 -0.54 13.45
C ASP A 46 9.30 -1.32 12.23
N LEU A 47 9.55 -0.62 11.12
CA LEU A 47 10.15 -1.19 9.92
C LEU A 47 11.63 -1.51 10.13
N LEU A 48 12.40 -0.58 10.66
CA LEU A 48 13.86 -0.70 10.78
C LEU A 48 14.28 -1.76 11.79
N TYR A 49 13.54 -1.91 12.90
CA TYR A 49 13.85 -2.87 13.96
C TYR A 49 12.96 -4.11 13.94
N ALA A 50 12.25 -4.37 12.84
CA ALA A 50 11.41 -5.54 12.64
C ALA A 50 10.41 -5.79 13.78
N ARG A 51 9.67 -4.75 14.17
CA ARG A 51 8.63 -4.85 15.21
C ARG A 51 7.35 -5.42 14.62
N PHE A 52 7.22 -6.74 14.73
CA PHE A 52 6.06 -7.48 14.20
C PHE A 52 4.74 -7.18 14.93
N ASP A 53 4.78 -6.50 16.08
CA ASP A 53 3.61 -6.05 16.81
C ASP A 53 3.01 -4.74 16.28
N SER A 54 3.67 -4.07 15.32
CA SER A 54 3.24 -2.82 14.69
C SER A 54 1.78 -2.86 14.21
N PRO A 55 0.92 -1.94 14.66
CA PRO A 55 -0.47 -1.89 14.22
C PRO A 55 -0.62 -1.71 12.70
N ALA A 56 0.21 -0.85 12.10
CA ALA A 56 0.18 -0.61 10.65
C ALA A 56 0.55 -1.87 9.86
N LEU A 57 1.55 -2.63 10.33
CA LEU A 57 1.94 -3.91 9.73
C LEU A 57 0.83 -4.95 9.79
N LYS A 58 0.14 -5.07 10.93
CA LYS A 58 -0.99 -6.00 11.09
C LYS A 58 -2.14 -5.65 10.15
N THR A 59 -2.57 -4.38 10.12
CA THR A 59 -3.62 -3.92 9.22
C THR A 59 -3.25 -4.13 7.74
N PHE A 60 -2.02 -3.79 7.34
CA PHE A 60 -1.56 -4.04 5.97
C PHE A 60 -1.59 -5.53 5.63
N THR A 61 -1.13 -6.39 6.53
CA THR A 61 -1.10 -7.85 6.34
C THR A 61 -2.51 -8.41 6.20
N GLU A 62 -3.46 -7.98 7.02
CA GLU A 62 -4.86 -8.39 6.96
C GLU A 62 -5.53 -7.98 5.64
N GLN A 63 -5.25 -6.77 5.15
CA GLN A 63 -5.73 -6.30 3.85
C GLN A 63 -5.06 -7.06 2.70
N LEU A 64 -3.76 -7.35 2.80
CA LEU A 64 -3.02 -8.04 1.76
C LEU A 64 -3.48 -9.50 1.61
N GLN A 65 -3.77 -10.19 2.72
CA GLN A 65 -4.36 -11.54 2.69
C GLN A 65 -5.70 -11.59 1.96
N GLN A 66 -6.41 -10.47 1.96
CA GLN A 66 -7.72 -10.29 1.34
C GLN A 66 -7.64 -9.78 -0.10
N ALA A 67 -6.47 -9.32 -0.55
CA ALA A 67 -6.27 -8.77 -1.87
C ALA A 67 -6.11 -9.88 -2.92
N ASP A 68 -6.72 -9.68 -4.09
CA ASP A 68 -6.57 -10.51 -5.28
C ASP A 68 -5.32 -10.13 -6.09
N GLY A 69 -4.75 -8.94 -5.85
CA GLY A 69 -3.55 -8.46 -6.54
C GLY A 69 -2.79 -7.37 -5.78
N LEU A 70 -1.49 -7.23 -6.11
CA LEU A 70 -0.59 -6.23 -5.57
C LEU A 70 0.13 -5.50 -6.72
N ILE A 71 0.16 -4.17 -6.67
CA ILE A 71 1.00 -3.31 -7.53
C ILE A 71 2.00 -2.57 -6.63
N VAL A 72 3.29 -2.68 -6.89
CA VAL A 72 4.38 -2.15 -6.05
C VAL A 72 5.43 -1.41 -6.88
#